data_AF-A0A2N5A6J2-F1
#
_entry.id   AF-A0A2N5A6J2-F1
#
_cell.length_a   1.000
_cell.length_b   1.000
_cell.length_c   1.000
_cell.angle_alpha   90.00
_cell.angle_beta   90.00
_cell.angle_gamma   90.00
#
_symmetry.space_group_name_H-M   'P 1'
#
loop_
_entity.id
_entity.type
_entity.pdbx_description
1 polymer ?
#
loop_
_entity_poly.entity_id
_entity_poly.type
_entity_poly.pdbx_seq_one_letter_code
_entity_poly.pdbx_strand_id
1 'polypeptide(L)'
;SVTYPRPPDFTGTALLEQLLIALTDQPAALRQPPQTATFAAVTAPLWRYLDALHPALWRAGKDFPASPARMDTMLNNGTLRLSLTFNPLHARQKAASGELPTDSYSFGFTAGTLGNVHFVTIPANARAVAGAKVVANFLLSPEAQLRKADAAVWGDPSVLDPQRLPDGQRQALAATVPQDLPPVLVEPHAAWVDALEQEWLRRYGTH
;
A
#
# COMPACT_ATOMS: atom_id res chain seq x y z
N SER A 1 0.84 -20.44 4.53
CA SER A 1 1.28 -19.60 5.66
C SER A 1 0.90 -18.14 5.39
N VAL A 2 1.22 -17.20 6.28
CA VAL A 2 1.13 -15.74 6.05
C VAL A 2 2.46 -15.07 6.38
N THR A 3 2.74 -13.91 5.81
CA THR A 3 3.90 -13.05 6.11
C THR A 3 3.67 -11.67 5.48
N TYR A 4 4.67 -10.79 5.52
CA TYR A 4 4.66 -9.47 4.89
C TYR A 4 6.03 -9.17 4.27
N PRO A 5 6.16 -8.20 3.34
CA PRO A 5 7.44 -7.84 2.76
C PRO A 5 8.39 -7.28 3.81
N ARG A 6 9.67 -7.59 3.71
CA ARG A 6 10.67 -7.11 4.65
C ARG A 6 10.84 -5.58 4.54
N PRO A 7 10.65 -4.78 5.60
CA PRO A 7 11.11 -3.39 5.62
C PRO A 7 12.60 -3.30 5.26
N PRO A 8 13.06 -2.30 4.48
CA PRO A 8 12.37 -1.07 4.11
C PRO A 8 11.57 -1.17 2.78
N ASP A 9 11.04 -2.35 2.44
CA ASP A 9 10.01 -2.41 1.39
C ASP A 9 8.82 -1.53 1.77
N PHE A 10 8.38 -0.69 0.85
CA PHE A 10 7.31 0.28 1.04
C PHE A 10 6.02 -0.33 1.60
N THR A 11 5.57 -1.47 1.07
CA THR A 11 4.35 -2.13 1.55
C THR A 11 4.58 -2.82 2.90
N GLY A 12 5.79 -3.33 3.13
CA GLY A 12 6.21 -3.80 4.44
C GLY A 12 6.14 -2.70 5.50
N THR A 13 6.71 -1.53 5.23
CA THR A 13 6.69 -0.38 6.14
C THR A 13 5.27 0.17 6.34
N ALA A 14 4.48 0.27 5.27
CA ALA A 14 3.08 0.67 5.38
C ALA A 14 2.25 -0.28 6.25
N LEU A 15 2.54 -1.59 6.25
CA LEU A 15 1.89 -2.52 7.16
C LEU A 15 2.26 -2.21 8.63
N LEU A 16 3.51 -1.84 8.91
CA LEU A 16 3.92 -1.42 10.25
C LEU A 16 3.15 -0.18 10.70
N GLU A 17 2.98 0.80 9.81
CA GLU A 17 2.19 2.02 10.08
C GLU A 17 0.70 1.69 10.29
N GLN A 18 0.11 0.85 9.43
CA GLN A 18 -1.27 0.37 9.56
C GLN A 18 -1.50 -0.29 10.92
N LEU A 19 -0.58 -1.19 11.33
CA LEU A 19 -0.67 -1.87 12.61
C LEU A 19 -0.45 -0.89 13.77
N LEU A 20 0.47 0.07 13.63
CA LEU A 20 0.69 1.10 14.66
C LEU A 20 -0.56 1.96 14.87
N ILE A 21 -1.19 2.42 13.79
CA ILE A 21 -2.46 3.17 13.84
C ILE A 21 -3.54 2.35 14.56
N ALA A 22 -3.63 1.05 14.28
CA ALA A 22 -4.64 0.18 14.86
C ALA A 22 -4.39 -0.18 16.34
N LEU A 23 -3.13 -0.20 16.77
CA LEU A 23 -2.73 -0.75 18.08
C LEU A 23 -2.30 0.30 19.11
N THR A 24 -1.87 1.49 18.68
CA THR A 24 -1.37 2.51 19.60
C THR A 24 -2.49 3.10 20.44
N ASP A 25 -2.19 3.38 21.71
CA ASP A 25 -3.06 4.17 22.59
C ASP A 25 -2.83 5.69 22.45
N GLN A 26 -1.87 6.09 21.60
CA GLN A 26 -1.45 7.48 21.38
C GLN A 26 -1.58 7.92 19.90
N PRO A 27 -2.77 7.82 19.27
CA PRO A 27 -2.93 8.10 17.83
C PRO A 27 -2.61 9.56 17.47
N ALA A 28 -2.72 10.49 18.41
CA ALA A 28 -2.36 11.89 18.19
C ALA A 28 -0.85 12.09 17.96
N ALA A 29 0.00 11.23 18.55
CA ALA A 29 1.45 11.31 18.38
C ALA A 29 1.89 10.99 16.94
N LEU A 30 1.12 10.17 16.22
CA LEU A 30 1.40 9.78 14.85
C LEU A 30 1.31 10.96 13.86
N ARG A 31 0.63 12.04 14.24
CA ARG A 31 0.51 13.26 13.41
C ARG A 31 1.72 14.19 13.51
N GLN A 32 2.64 13.91 14.40
CA GLN A 32 3.87 14.68 14.61
C GLN A 32 5.09 13.80 14.30
N PRO A 33 6.26 14.38 13.99
CA PRO A 33 7.49 13.61 13.90
C PRO A 33 7.70 12.78 15.19
N PRO A 34 8.21 11.53 15.11
CA PRO A 34 8.46 10.73 16.31
C PRO A 34 9.45 11.44 17.24
N GLN A 35 9.10 11.55 18.53
CA GLN A 35 10.02 12.08 19.54
C GLN A 35 10.74 10.94 20.25
N THR A 36 12.06 11.03 20.40
CA THR A 36 12.89 10.02 21.09
C THR A 36 12.36 9.68 22.48
N ALA A 37 11.85 10.68 23.22
CA ALA A 37 11.34 10.51 24.57
C ALA A 37 10.04 9.69 24.66
N THR A 38 9.21 9.67 23.62
CA THR A 38 7.89 9.02 23.61
C THR A 38 7.81 7.83 22.65
N PHE A 39 8.78 7.69 21.73
CA PHE A 39 8.78 6.66 20.69
C PHE A 39 8.56 5.24 21.24
N ALA A 40 9.26 4.88 22.30
CA ALA A 40 9.13 3.56 22.93
C ALA A 40 7.72 3.29 23.46
N ALA A 41 7.08 4.30 24.05
CA ALA A 41 5.71 4.17 24.57
C ALA A 41 4.69 4.08 23.43
N VAL A 42 4.79 4.97 22.43
CA VAL A 42 3.86 5.02 21.28
C VAL A 42 3.89 3.72 20.48
N THR A 43 5.06 3.11 20.30
CA THR A 43 5.25 1.91 19.46
C THR A 43 5.21 0.59 20.22
N ALA A 44 5.23 0.60 21.56
CA ALA A 44 5.21 -0.63 22.36
C ALA A 44 4.07 -1.62 21.97
N PRO A 45 2.83 -1.18 21.69
CA PRO A 45 1.77 -2.10 21.25
C PRO A 45 2.06 -2.81 19.93
N LEU A 46 2.67 -2.11 18.95
CA LEU A 46 3.08 -2.69 17.67
C LEU A 46 4.09 -3.83 17.88
N TRP A 47 5.16 -3.57 18.64
CA TRP A 47 6.21 -4.55 18.82
C TRP A 47 5.74 -5.78 19.60
N ARG A 48 4.94 -5.58 20.65
CA ARG A 48 4.32 -6.69 21.38
C ARG A 48 3.46 -7.57 20.47
N TYR A 49 2.73 -6.96 19.54
CA TYR A 49 1.94 -7.70 18.55
C TYR A 49 2.84 -8.48 17.58
N LEU A 50 3.89 -7.84 17.04
CA LEU A 50 4.82 -8.49 16.11
C LEU A 50 5.62 -9.63 16.76
N ASP A 51 6.04 -9.46 18.02
CA ASP A 51 6.71 -10.51 18.80
C ASP A 51 5.84 -11.77 18.94
N ALA A 52 4.52 -11.59 19.12
CA ALA A 52 3.55 -12.69 19.17
C ALA A 52 3.24 -13.27 17.79
N LEU A 53 3.24 -12.43 16.74
CA LEU A 53 2.90 -12.81 15.38
C LEU A 53 4.03 -13.60 14.68
N HIS A 54 5.29 -13.16 14.83
CA HIS A 54 6.43 -13.66 14.06
C HIS A 54 6.61 -15.18 14.13
N PRO A 55 6.49 -15.85 15.30
CA PRO A 55 6.57 -17.31 15.39
C PRO A 55 5.54 -18.06 14.52
N ALA A 56 4.39 -17.44 14.23
CA ALA A 56 3.33 -18.00 13.39
C ALA A 56 3.46 -17.65 11.90
N LEU A 57 4.39 -16.77 11.52
CA LEU A 57 4.60 -16.40 10.13
C LEU A 57 5.31 -17.52 9.36
N TRP A 58 5.29 -17.39 8.03
CA TRP A 58 6.12 -18.19 7.14
C TRP A 58 7.58 -18.19 7.63
N ARG A 59 8.18 -19.39 7.71
CA ARG A 59 9.52 -19.63 8.27
C ARG A 59 9.71 -19.06 9.69
N ALA A 60 8.64 -19.02 10.49
CA ALA A 60 8.61 -18.49 11.86
C ALA A 60 9.16 -17.06 11.96
N GLY A 61 8.93 -16.23 10.93
CA GLY A 61 9.39 -14.84 10.90
C GLY A 61 10.91 -14.69 10.83
N LYS A 62 11.64 -15.74 10.43
CA LYS A 62 13.10 -15.70 10.21
C LYS A 62 13.49 -15.28 8.80
N ASP A 63 12.51 -15.21 7.89
CA ASP A 63 12.69 -14.81 6.52
C ASP A 63 11.40 -14.15 6.03
N PHE A 64 11.57 -13.16 5.14
CA PHE A 64 10.51 -12.31 4.66
C PHE A 64 10.69 -12.09 3.15
N PRO A 65 9.60 -12.12 2.36
CA PRO A 65 9.63 -11.74 0.95
C PRO A 65 10.25 -10.35 0.76
N ALA A 66 11.04 -10.17 -0.29
CA ALA A 66 11.69 -8.89 -0.58
C ALA A 66 10.72 -7.83 -1.16
N SER A 67 9.53 -8.23 -1.61
CA SER A 67 8.54 -7.34 -2.23
C SER A 67 7.13 -7.95 -2.27
N PRO A 68 6.07 -7.14 -2.47
CA PRO A 68 4.72 -7.61 -2.74
C PRO A 68 4.62 -8.53 -3.96
N ALA A 69 5.36 -8.24 -5.04
CA ALA A 69 5.37 -9.10 -6.23
C ALA A 69 5.91 -10.50 -5.91
N ARG A 70 6.89 -10.61 -5.00
CA ARG A 70 7.35 -11.92 -4.51
C ARG A 70 6.26 -12.62 -3.71
N MET A 71 5.48 -11.88 -2.91
CA MET A 71 4.32 -12.43 -2.21
C MET A 71 3.25 -12.94 -3.18
N ASP A 72 2.95 -12.23 -4.27
CA ASP A 72 2.00 -12.70 -5.30
C ASP A 72 2.43 -14.05 -5.87
N THR A 73 3.70 -14.20 -6.26
CA THR A 73 4.25 -15.48 -6.72
C THR A 73 4.12 -16.59 -5.66
N MET A 74 4.33 -16.24 -4.38
CA MET A 74 4.19 -17.18 -3.27
C MET A 74 2.73 -17.49 -2.91
N LEU A 75 1.79 -16.59 -3.19
CA LEU A 75 0.36 -16.85 -3.09
C LEU A 75 -0.08 -17.79 -4.21
N ASN A 76 0.33 -17.50 -5.45
CA ASN A 76 0.00 -18.30 -6.62
C ASN A 76 0.51 -19.74 -6.52
N ASN A 77 1.71 -19.94 -5.96
CA ASN A 77 2.27 -21.28 -5.76
C ASN A 77 1.78 -21.99 -4.46
N GLY A 78 0.88 -21.36 -3.70
CA GLY A 78 0.31 -21.91 -2.47
C GLY A 78 1.21 -21.86 -1.22
N THR A 79 2.39 -21.23 -1.27
CA THR A 79 3.26 -21.04 -0.10
C THR A 79 2.62 -20.10 0.91
N LEU A 80 2.05 -19.01 0.43
CA LEU A 80 1.30 -18.03 1.22
C LEU A 80 -0.20 -18.15 0.96
N ARG A 81 -0.99 -17.72 1.93
CA ARG A 81 -2.46 -17.65 1.88
C ARG A 81 -2.97 -16.25 1.58
N LEU A 82 -2.09 -15.25 1.62
CA LEU A 82 -2.39 -13.86 1.31
C LEU A 82 -1.17 -13.17 0.69
N SER A 83 -1.43 -12.09 -0.04
CA SER A 83 -0.48 -11.08 -0.49
C SER A 83 -0.92 -9.71 0.04
N LEU A 84 -0.09 -8.69 -0.12
CA LEU A 84 -0.38 -7.32 0.31
C LEU A 84 -0.31 -6.36 -0.87
N THR A 85 -1.18 -5.36 -0.88
CA THR A 85 -1.27 -4.39 -1.97
C THR A 85 -1.98 -3.13 -1.52
N PHE A 86 -1.61 -2.00 -2.14
CA PHE A 86 -2.33 -0.73 -2.03
C PHE A 86 -3.45 -0.60 -3.08
N ASN A 87 -3.39 -1.40 -4.15
CA ASN A 87 -4.35 -1.29 -5.24
C ASN A 87 -5.57 -2.18 -4.95
N PRO A 88 -6.77 -1.60 -4.78
CA PRO A 88 -7.97 -2.38 -4.44
C PRO A 88 -8.38 -3.39 -5.52
N LEU A 89 -8.04 -3.13 -6.80
CA LEU A 89 -8.33 -4.01 -7.92
C LEU A 89 -7.20 -5.00 -8.21
N HIS A 90 -6.11 -5.01 -7.43
CA HIS A 90 -4.94 -5.87 -7.66
C HIS A 90 -5.30 -7.35 -7.80
N ALA A 91 -6.11 -7.91 -6.88
CA ALA A 91 -6.49 -9.31 -6.94
C ALA A 91 -7.25 -9.64 -8.24
N ARG A 92 -8.17 -8.77 -8.67
CA ARG A 92 -8.91 -8.93 -9.93
C ARG A 92 -8.00 -8.79 -11.15
N GLN A 93 -7.09 -7.82 -11.14
CA GLN A 93 -6.14 -7.59 -12.22
C GLN A 93 -5.20 -8.79 -12.40
N LYS A 94 -4.62 -9.28 -11.30
CA LYS A 94 -3.71 -10.42 -11.31
C LYS A 94 -4.41 -11.74 -11.61
N ALA A 95 -5.66 -11.91 -11.20
CA ALA A 95 -6.47 -13.04 -11.62
C ALA A 95 -6.75 -13.01 -13.14
N ALA A 96 -7.05 -11.83 -13.70
CA ALA A 96 -7.27 -11.66 -15.14
C ALA A 96 -5.99 -11.90 -15.97
N SER A 97 -4.81 -11.54 -15.45
CA SER A 97 -3.52 -11.81 -16.10
C SER A 97 -2.99 -13.23 -15.88
N GLY A 98 -3.64 -14.05 -15.05
CA GLY A 98 -3.19 -15.40 -14.69
C GLY A 98 -2.00 -15.45 -13.73
N GLU A 99 -1.66 -14.32 -13.10
CA GLU A 99 -0.59 -14.21 -12.10
C GLU A 99 -1.06 -14.64 -10.69
N LEU A 100 -2.36 -14.60 -10.43
CA LEU A 100 -3.00 -15.12 -9.22
C LEU A 100 -4.15 -16.10 -9.56
N PRO A 101 -4.56 -16.97 -8.62
CA PRO A 101 -5.72 -17.84 -8.78
C PRO A 101 -6.99 -17.07 -9.13
N THR A 102 -7.87 -17.64 -9.96
CA THR A 102 -9.08 -16.96 -10.45
C THR A 102 -10.11 -16.63 -9.37
N ASP A 103 -10.05 -17.30 -8.23
CA ASP A 103 -10.87 -17.08 -7.04
C ASP A 103 -10.25 -16.09 -6.03
N SER A 104 -9.15 -15.42 -6.40
CA SER A 104 -8.52 -14.39 -5.57
C SER A 104 -9.42 -13.18 -5.38
N TYR A 105 -9.50 -12.66 -4.15
CA TYR A 105 -10.27 -11.47 -3.81
C TYR A 105 -9.49 -10.57 -2.85
N SER A 106 -9.81 -9.27 -2.89
CA SER A 106 -9.24 -8.26 -1.99
C SER A 106 -10.13 -8.10 -0.75
N PHE A 107 -9.52 -7.80 0.39
CA PHE A 107 -10.22 -7.38 1.62
C PHE A 107 -9.34 -6.38 2.39
N GLY A 108 -9.93 -5.69 3.37
CA GLY A 108 -9.22 -4.72 4.20
C GLY A 108 -9.57 -4.83 5.68
N PHE A 109 -8.99 -3.96 6.50
CA PHE A 109 -9.32 -3.91 7.93
C PHE A 109 -10.66 -3.23 8.15
N THR A 110 -11.42 -3.70 9.14
CA THR A 110 -12.75 -3.15 9.48
C THR A 110 -12.69 -1.71 9.98
N ALA A 111 -11.60 -1.33 10.66
CA ALA A 111 -11.35 0.04 11.12
C ALA A 111 -10.82 0.97 10.01
N GLY A 112 -10.62 0.45 8.80
CA GLY A 112 -10.06 1.19 7.67
C GLY A 112 -8.64 0.75 7.30
N THR A 113 -8.26 1.06 6.07
CA THR A 113 -6.93 0.76 5.50
C THR A 113 -6.21 2.06 5.18
N LEU A 114 -4.90 2.11 5.44
CA LEU A 114 -4.02 3.19 5.08
C LEU A 114 -4.08 3.39 3.56
N GLY A 115 -4.40 4.62 3.15
CA GLY A 115 -4.47 4.99 1.74
C GLY A 115 -3.51 6.13 1.47
N ASN A 116 -2.85 6.03 0.33
CA ASN A 116 -2.01 7.11 -0.19
C ASN A 116 -2.36 7.40 -1.64
N VAL A 117 -1.77 8.47 -2.14
CA VAL A 117 -1.84 8.88 -3.53
C VAL A 117 -0.43 8.98 -4.07
N HIS A 118 -0.25 8.56 -5.33
CA HIS A 118 1.02 8.68 -6.01
C HIS A 118 1.07 9.99 -6.79
N PHE A 119 2.25 10.62 -6.83
CA PHE A 119 2.45 11.91 -7.49
C PHE A 119 3.36 11.77 -8.72
N VAL A 120 3.03 12.50 -9.78
CA VAL A 120 3.93 12.70 -10.93
C VAL A 120 4.63 14.05 -10.74
N THR A 121 5.96 14.06 -10.73
CA THR A 121 6.76 15.27 -10.52
C THR A 121 7.74 15.52 -11.67
N ILE A 122 8.12 16.78 -11.86
CA ILE A 122 9.15 17.19 -12.82
C ILE A 122 10.35 17.69 -12.02
N PRO A 123 11.51 17.00 -12.06
CA PRO A 123 12.70 17.45 -11.37
C PRO A 123 13.14 18.85 -11.79
N ALA A 124 13.67 19.64 -10.85
CA ALA A 124 14.13 21.01 -11.12
C ALA A 124 15.23 21.10 -12.19
N ASN A 125 16.01 20.03 -12.37
CA ASN A 125 17.08 19.92 -13.37
C ASN A 125 16.65 19.19 -14.66
N ALA A 126 15.35 18.99 -14.89
CA ALA A 126 14.85 18.32 -16.08
C ALA A 126 15.23 19.08 -17.36
N ARG A 127 15.92 18.39 -18.29
CA ARG A 127 16.38 18.97 -19.56
C ARG A 127 15.24 19.33 -20.53
N ALA A 128 14.08 18.71 -20.38
CA ALA A 128 12.94 18.86 -21.29
C ALA A 128 11.64 19.18 -20.52
N VAL A 129 11.62 20.28 -19.77
CA VAL A 129 10.47 20.67 -18.91
C VAL A 129 9.16 20.77 -19.70
N ALA A 130 9.18 21.35 -20.90
CA ALA A 130 7.98 21.47 -21.73
C ALA A 130 7.41 20.10 -22.12
N GLY A 131 8.28 19.18 -22.57
CA GLY A 131 7.87 17.82 -22.91
C GLY A 131 7.36 17.04 -21.70
N ALA A 132 8.02 17.19 -20.54
CA ALA A 132 7.57 16.58 -19.29
C ALA A 132 6.16 17.06 -18.87
N LYS A 133 5.85 18.35 -19.06
CA LYS A 133 4.49 18.89 -18.83
C LYS A 133 3.45 18.29 -19.77
N VAL A 134 3.79 18.06 -21.04
CA VAL A 134 2.89 17.39 -22.00
C VAL A 134 2.56 15.97 -21.52
N VAL A 135 3.56 15.21 -21.08
CA VAL A 135 3.35 13.86 -20.53
C VAL A 135 2.50 13.90 -19.26
N ALA A 136 2.78 14.82 -18.34
CA ALA A 136 1.98 14.98 -17.12
C ALA A 136 0.50 15.29 -17.43
N ASN A 137 0.24 16.20 -18.39
CA ASN A 137 -1.12 16.51 -18.84
C ASN A 137 -1.79 15.29 -19.50
N PHE A 138 -1.06 14.52 -20.31
CA PHE A 138 -1.58 13.29 -20.89
C PHE A 138 -1.95 12.27 -19.82
N LEU A 139 -1.10 12.05 -18.81
CA LEU A 139 -1.38 11.13 -17.72
C LEU A 139 -2.62 11.54 -16.91
N LEU A 140 -2.96 12.82 -16.87
CA LEU A 140 -4.18 13.36 -16.24
C LEU A 140 -5.38 13.42 -17.18
N SER A 141 -5.28 12.97 -18.44
CA SER A 141 -6.42 12.93 -19.35
C SER A 141 -7.46 11.90 -18.90
N PRO A 142 -8.77 12.13 -19.15
CA PRO A 142 -9.81 11.15 -18.86
C PRO A 142 -9.55 9.78 -19.49
N GLU A 143 -9.06 9.75 -20.74
CA GLU A 143 -8.77 8.51 -21.47
C GLU A 143 -7.65 7.71 -20.80
N ALA A 144 -6.56 8.38 -20.40
CA ALA A 144 -5.46 7.72 -19.69
C ALA A 144 -5.91 7.20 -18.31
N GLN A 145 -6.72 7.98 -17.58
CA GLN A 145 -7.20 7.62 -16.25
C GLN A 145 -8.23 6.49 -16.28
N LEU A 146 -9.12 6.46 -17.27
CA LEU A 146 -10.03 5.33 -17.51
C LEU A 146 -9.26 4.05 -17.85
N ARG A 147 -8.24 4.15 -18.71
CA ARG A 147 -7.36 3.01 -19.02
C ARG A 147 -6.56 2.54 -17.81
N LYS A 148 -6.13 3.46 -16.93
CA LYS A 148 -5.46 3.13 -15.68
C LYS A 148 -6.39 2.36 -14.72
N ALA A 149 -7.63 2.83 -14.59
CA ALA A 149 -8.63 2.24 -13.70
C ALA A 149 -9.19 0.89 -14.18
N ASP A 150 -8.98 0.54 -15.46
CA ASP A 150 -9.38 -0.75 -15.99
C ASP A 150 -8.55 -1.89 -15.36
N ALA A 151 -9.23 -2.80 -14.66
CA ALA A 151 -8.61 -3.96 -14.02
C ALA A 151 -7.98 -4.93 -15.02
N ALA A 152 -8.37 -4.93 -16.30
CA ALA A 152 -7.70 -5.73 -17.33
C ALA A 152 -6.34 -5.16 -17.74
N VAL A 153 -6.02 -3.91 -17.35
CA VAL A 153 -4.78 -3.21 -17.72
C VAL A 153 -3.92 -2.96 -16.50
N TRP A 154 -4.38 -2.15 -15.55
CA TRP A 154 -3.64 -1.77 -14.34
C TRP A 154 -4.52 -1.82 -13.10
N GLY A 155 -5.77 -1.36 -13.18
CA GLY A 155 -6.74 -1.38 -12.08
C GLY A 155 -6.46 -0.33 -10.99
N ASP A 156 -5.48 0.55 -11.18
CA ASP A 156 -5.20 1.59 -10.19
C ASP A 156 -6.25 2.72 -10.32
N PRO A 157 -6.96 3.11 -9.24
CA PRO A 157 -8.04 4.10 -9.33
C PRO A 157 -7.61 5.44 -9.94
N SER A 158 -8.57 6.08 -10.61
CA SER A 158 -8.40 7.43 -11.16
C SER A 158 -8.25 8.48 -10.07
N VAL A 159 -7.49 9.53 -10.37
CA VAL A 159 -7.37 10.73 -9.52
C VAL A 159 -8.28 11.88 -9.95
N LEU A 160 -9.07 11.70 -11.01
CA LEU A 160 -9.94 12.75 -11.54
C LEU A 160 -11.21 12.88 -10.70
N ASP A 161 -11.65 14.13 -10.52
CA ASP A 161 -12.97 14.44 -9.99
C ASP A 161 -14.05 14.01 -11.01
N PRO A 162 -14.88 13.00 -10.71
CA PRO A 162 -15.90 12.52 -11.65
C PRO A 162 -16.93 13.60 -12.03
N GLN A 163 -17.16 14.59 -11.16
CA GLN A 163 -18.13 15.67 -11.41
C GLN A 163 -17.66 16.62 -12.51
N ARG A 164 -16.36 16.63 -12.82
CA ARG A 164 -15.76 17.44 -13.90
C ARG A 164 -15.69 16.71 -15.24
N LEU A 165 -16.08 15.42 -15.27
CA LEU A 165 -16.08 14.62 -16.49
C LEU A 165 -17.40 14.75 -17.26
N PRO A 166 -17.39 14.70 -18.60
CA PRO A 166 -18.57 14.49 -19.42
C PRO A 166 -19.32 13.21 -18.99
N ASP A 167 -20.65 13.19 -19.13
CA ASP A 167 -21.49 12.14 -18.54
C ASP A 167 -21.08 10.71 -18.94
N GLY A 168 -20.69 10.48 -20.20
CA GLY A 168 -20.25 9.16 -20.66
C GLY A 168 -18.93 8.70 -20.00
N GLN A 169 -17.97 9.60 -19.84
CA GLN A 169 -16.70 9.31 -19.15
C GLN A 169 -16.90 9.17 -17.64
N ARG A 170 -17.81 9.95 -17.05
CA ARG A 170 -18.20 9.84 -15.63
C ARG A 170 -18.80 8.46 -15.33
N GLN A 171 -19.72 8.00 -16.16
CA GLN A 171 -20.34 6.68 -16.01
C GLN A 171 -19.32 5.55 -16.16
N ALA A 172 -18.44 5.64 -17.17
CA ALA A 172 -17.37 4.67 -17.37
C ALA A 172 -16.44 4.61 -16.14
N LEU A 173 -16.06 5.76 -15.59
CA LEU A 173 -15.19 5.81 -14.41
C LEU A 173 -15.90 5.27 -13.16
N ALA A 174 -17.18 5.60 -12.96
CA ALA A 174 -17.95 5.09 -11.84
C ALA A 174 -18.05 3.55 -11.86
N ALA A 175 -18.11 2.95 -13.06
CA ALA A 175 -18.18 1.49 -13.22
C ALA A 175 -16.86 0.77 -12.83
N THR A 176 -15.73 1.47 -12.80
CA THR A 176 -14.44 0.89 -12.37
C THR A 176 -14.22 0.94 -10.86
N VAL A 177 -14.95 1.78 -10.12
CA VAL A 177 -14.76 1.98 -8.68
C VAL A 177 -15.36 0.80 -7.90
N PRO A 178 -14.58 0.10 -7.05
CA PRO A 178 -15.12 -0.91 -6.16
C PRO A 178 -16.13 -0.29 -5.17
N GLN A 179 -17.25 -0.97 -4.95
CA GLN A 179 -18.35 -0.44 -4.13
C GLN A 179 -18.10 -0.57 -2.62
N ASP A 180 -17.30 -1.56 -2.20
CA ASP A 180 -17.10 -1.92 -0.78
C ASP A 180 -15.67 -1.64 -0.31
N LEU A 181 -15.15 -0.43 -0.58
CA LEU A 181 -13.83 -0.04 -0.09
C LEU A 181 -13.86 0.26 1.41
N PRO A 182 -12.88 -0.24 2.18
CA PRO A 182 -12.75 0.12 3.59
C PRO A 182 -12.49 1.64 3.73
N PRO A 183 -12.84 2.25 4.88
CA PRO A 183 -12.48 3.64 5.16
C PRO A 183 -10.99 3.89 4.96
N VAL A 184 -10.64 5.02 4.36
CA VAL A 184 -9.24 5.41 4.16
C VAL A 184 -8.70 6.02 5.45
N LEU A 185 -7.58 5.49 5.93
CA LEU A 185 -6.81 6.04 7.05
C LEU A 185 -5.68 6.93 6.53
N VAL A 186 -5.42 8.00 7.27
CA VAL A 186 -4.34 8.95 6.97
C VAL A 186 -3.00 8.36 7.42
N GLU A 187 -1.97 8.51 6.58
CA GLU A 187 -0.61 8.13 6.92
C GLU A 187 -0.08 8.90 8.14
N PRO A 188 0.76 8.27 8.98
CA PRO A 188 1.53 8.99 9.99
C PRO A 188 2.40 10.08 9.36
N HIS A 189 2.93 10.98 10.18
CA HIS A 189 3.95 11.92 9.74
C HIS A 189 5.13 11.16 9.10
N ALA A 190 5.58 11.56 7.90
CA ALA A 190 6.54 10.81 7.09
C ALA A 190 7.83 10.38 7.82
N ALA A 191 8.29 11.16 8.80
CA ALA A 191 9.44 10.79 9.65
C ALA A 191 9.26 9.51 10.49
N TRP A 192 8.05 8.96 10.61
CA TRP A 192 7.79 7.66 11.24
C TRP A 192 8.33 6.49 10.41
N VAL A 193 8.39 6.62 9.08
CA VAL A 193 8.91 5.59 8.15
C VAL A 193 10.31 5.15 8.59
N ASP A 194 11.28 6.08 8.58
CA ASP A 194 12.67 5.79 8.94
C ASP A 194 12.79 5.24 10.36
N ALA A 195 12.02 5.79 11.32
CA ALA A 195 12.06 5.38 12.71
C ALA A 195 11.55 3.94 12.92
N LEU A 196 10.47 3.56 12.23
CA LEU A 196 9.90 2.22 12.28
C LEU A 196 10.80 1.21 11.58
N GLU A 197 11.36 1.54 10.42
CA GLU A 197 12.28 0.67 9.69
C GLU A 197 13.55 0.37 10.50
N GLN A 198 14.14 1.38 11.12
CA GLN A 198 15.32 1.22 11.96
C GLN A 198 15.03 0.35 13.18
N GLU A 199 13.91 0.59 13.87
CA GLU A 199 13.54 -0.19 15.06
C GLU A 199 13.17 -1.63 14.69
N TRP A 200 12.49 -1.85 13.55
CA TRP A 200 12.20 -3.18 13.03
C TRP A 200 13.50 -3.93 12.72
N LEU A 201 14.45 -3.29 12.03
CA LEU A 201 15.75 -3.88 11.71
C LEU A 201 16.55 -4.19 12.97
N ARG A 202 16.52 -3.32 13.98
CA ARG A 202 17.18 -3.56 15.27
C ARG A 202 16.60 -4.77 16.00
N ARG A 203 15.29 -5.02 15.87
CA ARG A 203 14.58 -6.13 16.55
C ARG A 203 14.66 -7.45 15.81
N TYR A 204 14.53 -7.41 14.49
CA TYR A 204 14.28 -8.60 13.65
C TYR A 204 15.24 -8.74 12.48
N GLY A 205 16.10 -7.74 12.24
CA GLY A 205 17.14 -7.82 11.23
C GLY A 205 18.09 -8.96 11.52
N THR A 206 18.14 -9.94 10.62
CA THR A 206 19.20 -10.95 10.61
C THR A 206 20.48 -10.32 10.08
N HIS A 207 21.59 -10.44 10.82
CA HIS A 207 22.93 -10.19 10.31
C HIS A 207 23.30 -11.15 9.18
#